data_AF-A0A6F8TLK1-F1
#
_entry.id   AF-A0A6F8TLK1-F1
#
_cell.length_a   1.000
_cell.length_b   1.000
_cell.length_c   1.000
_cell.angle_alpha   90.00
_cell.angle_beta   90.00
_cell.angle_gamma   90.00
#
_symmetry.space_group_name_H-M   'P 1'
#
loop_
_entity.id
_entity.type
_entity.pdbx_description
1 polymer ?
#
loop_
_entity_poly.entity_id
_entity_poly.type
_entity_poly.pdbx_seq_one_letter_code
_entity_poly.pdbx_strand_id
1 'polypeptide(L)'
;MLAKVEDKKKPGVDSRPSWRQSEIDVEKDFPEYKAQKSFKEGKVVPYGEKGSSRPDLYQAGHSIEVKNYKVTTISRGRSRLVNNVSKQVEKRVNDLPKDTKQSVIIDIRGQNVSDETLDEVYKKIMEKTNGNVDIRFKTN
;
A
#
# COMPACT_ATOMS: atom_id res chain seq x y z
N MET A 1 -34.12 34.77 10.72
CA MET A 1 -33.16 33.98 11.52
C MET A 1 -33.31 32.52 11.14
N LEU A 2 -32.31 31.93 10.48
CA LEU A 2 -32.22 30.51 10.21
C LEU A 2 -30.89 30.05 10.81
N ALA A 3 -30.96 29.36 11.95
CA ALA A 3 -29.77 28.79 12.59
C ALA A 3 -29.30 27.61 11.72
N LYS A 4 -28.11 27.76 11.13
CA LYS A 4 -27.36 26.63 10.57
C LYS A 4 -26.98 25.72 11.73
N VAL A 5 -27.39 24.46 11.67
CA VAL A 5 -26.87 23.42 12.54
C VAL A 5 -25.45 23.15 12.08
N GLU A 6 -24.47 23.73 12.77
CA GLU A 6 -23.07 23.32 12.65
C GLU A 6 -22.92 21.99 13.40
N ASP A 7 -22.71 20.91 12.64
CA ASP A 7 -22.28 19.64 13.19
C ASP A 7 -20.92 19.81 13.86
N LYS A 8 -20.93 19.89 15.19
CA LYS A 8 -19.71 19.92 16.00
C LYS A 8 -18.99 18.57 15.88
N LYS A 9 -17.91 18.55 15.10
CA LYS A 9 -16.96 17.43 15.00
C LYS A 9 -16.43 17.09 16.40
N LYS A 10 -16.72 15.88 16.89
CA LYS A 10 -16.16 15.35 18.15
C LYS A 10 -14.63 15.29 18.05
N PRO A 11 -13.87 15.73 19.07
CA PRO A 11 -12.42 15.59 19.07
C PRO A 11 -12.03 14.14 19.41
N GLY A 12 -11.03 13.58 18.72
CA GLY A 12 -10.23 12.45 19.24
C GLY A 12 -10.40 11.05 18.62
N VAL A 13 -10.69 10.92 17.32
CA VAL A 13 -10.34 9.71 16.55
C VAL A 13 -9.79 10.20 15.22
N ASP A 14 -8.50 9.96 14.93
CA ASP A 14 -7.96 10.25 13.60
C ASP A 14 -8.80 9.53 12.56
N SER A 15 -9.55 10.29 11.77
CA SER A 15 -10.42 9.71 10.76
C SER A 15 -9.55 8.97 9.76
N ARG A 16 -9.86 7.69 9.53
CA ARG A 16 -9.18 6.86 8.53
C ARG A 16 -9.00 7.64 7.22
N PRO A 17 -7.77 7.80 6.72
CA PRO A 17 -7.53 8.49 5.46
C PRO A 17 -8.16 7.73 4.28
N SER A 18 -8.48 8.47 3.21
CA SER A 18 -8.82 7.84 1.93
C SER A 18 -7.58 7.17 1.32
N TRP A 19 -7.78 6.18 0.43
CA TRP A 19 -6.67 5.53 -0.28
C TRP A 19 -5.75 6.54 -0.98
N ARG A 20 -6.34 7.58 -1.61
CA ARG A 20 -5.60 8.63 -2.31
C ARG A 20 -4.81 9.49 -1.34
N GLN A 21 -5.37 9.77 -0.16
CA GLN A 21 -4.64 10.52 0.87
C GLN A 21 -3.47 9.69 1.44
N SER A 22 -3.64 8.38 1.60
CA SER A 22 -2.55 7.48 1.99
C SER A 22 -1.39 7.53 0.99
N GLU A 23 -1.67 7.50 -0.31
CA GLU A 23 -0.63 7.63 -1.35
C GLU A 23 0.09 8.98 -1.28
N ILE A 24 -0.66 10.08 -1.19
CA ILE A 24 -0.10 11.44 -1.08
C ILE A 24 0.77 11.58 0.17
N ASP A 25 0.33 11.05 1.31
CA ASP A 25 1.07 11.16 2.56
C ASP A 25 2.35 10.32 2.52
N VAL A 26 2.31 9.12 1.94
CA VAL A 26 3.50 8.30 1.74
C VAL A 26 4.44 8.96 0.74
N GLU A 27 3.96 9.53 -0.37
CA GLU A 27 4.81 10.23 -1.34
C GLU A 27 5.61 11.38 -0.71
N LYS A 28 5.03 12.10 0.26
CA LYS A 28 5.75 13.13 1.03
C LYS A 28 6.87 12.56 1.89
N ASP A 29 6.74 11.32 2.38
CA ASP A 29 7.76 10.63 3.16
C ASP A 29 8.93 10.15 2.27
N PHE A 30 8.77 10.15 0.95
CA PHE A 30 9.72 9.64 -0.05
C PHE A 30 9.94 10.62 -1.23
N PRO A 31 10.44 11.85 -0.99
CA PRO A 31 10.52 12.89 -2.01
C PRO A 31 11.46 12.57 -3.19
N GLU A 32 12.43 11.68 -3.01
CA GLU A 32 13.33 11.20 -4.06
C GLU A 32 12.72 10.12 -4.97
N TYR A 33 11.59 9.53 -4.57
CA TYR A 33 10.90 8.52 -5.36
C TYR A 33 10.03 9.19 -6.40
N LYS A 34 9.96 8.56 -7.58
CA LYS A 34 9.10 9.04 -8.66
C LYS A 34 7.89 8.14 -8.79
N ALA A 35 6.71 8.73 -8.67
CA ALA A 35 5.51 8.15 -9.24
C ALA A 35 5.69 8.05 -10.77
N GLN A 36 4.92 7.18 -11.41
CA GLN A 36 4.69 7.16 -12.86
C GLN A 36 5.54 6.26 -13.78
N LYS A 37 6.41 5.36 -13.27
CA LYS A 37 7.11 4.41 -14.14
C LYS A 37 6.37 3.07 -14.24
N SER A 38 6.01 2.68 -15.45
CA SER A 38 5.54 1.33 -15.76
C SER A 38 6.70 0.46 -16.20
N PHE A 39 6.65 -0.82 -15.86
CA PHE A 39 7.68 -1.80 -16.16
C PHE A 39 7.10 -3.09 -16.72
N LYS A 40 7.83 -3.71 -17.63
CA LYS A 40 7.53 -5.03 -18.19
C LYS A 40 8.85 -5.69 -18.53
N GLU A 41 9.06 -6.91 -18.05
CA GLU A 41 10.28 -7.70 -18.30
C GLU A 41 11.58 -6.93 -18.00
N GLY A 42 11.59 -6.20 -16.88
CA GLY A 42 12.74 -5.42 -16.43
C GLY A 42 12.97 -4.08 -17.13
N LYS A 43 12.13 -3.69 -18.09
CA LYS A 43 12.28 -2.47 -18.88
C LYS A 43 11.17 -1.46 -18.60
N VAL A 44 11.49 -0.18 -18.67
CA VAL A 44 10.50 0.90 -18.61
C VAL A 44 9.65 0.88 -19.87
N VAL A 45 8.33 0.94 -19.71
CA VAL A 45 7.35 0.95 -20.81
C VAL A 45 6.35 2.10 -20.65
N PRO A 46 5.62 2.49 -21.70
CA PRO A 46 4.57 3.50 -21.61
C PRO A 46 3.47 3.14 -20.61
N TYR A 47 2.75 4.17 -20.13
CA TYR A 47 1.59 3.98 -19.28
C TYR A 47 0.49 3.19 -19.98
N GLY A 48 -0.15 2.26 -19.26
CA GLY A 48 -1.24 1.44 -19.80
C GLY A 48 -0.80 0.26 -20.67
N GLU A 49 0.50 0.05 -20.88
CA GLU A 49 1.02 -1.12 -21.61
C GLU A 49 0.48 -2.42 -20.99
N LYS A 50 -0.16 -3.25 -21.83
CA LYS A 50 -0.84 -4.45 -21.36
C LYS A 50 0.15 -5.41 -20.71
N GLY A 51 -0.17 -5.82 -19.49
CA GLY A 51 0.65 -6.74 -18.71
C GLY A 51 1.84 -6.08 -18.02
N SER A 52 1.97 -4.75 -18.01
CA SER A 52 2.98 -4.04 -17.22
C SER A 52 2.60 -3.94 -15.73
N SER A 53 3.60 -3.73 -14.88
CA SER A 53 3.45 -3.32 -13.48
C SER A 53 3.82 -1.84 -13.32
N ARG A 54 3.03 -1.11 -12.54
CA ARG A 54 3.34 0.26 -12.12
C ARG A 54 3.25 0.31 -10.61
N PRO A 55 4.37 0.34 -9.87
CA PRO A 55 4.34 0.63 -8.44
C PRO A 55 3.91 2.07 -8.21
N ASP A 56 3.36 2.34 -7.03
CA ASP A 56 2.93 3.70 -6.65
C ASP A 56 4.14 4.65 -6.63
N LEU A 57 5.27 4.18 -6.09
CA LEU A 57 6.53 4.91 -6.06
C LEU A 57 7.70 4.03 -6.50
N TYR A 58 8.65 4.63 -7.20
CA TYR A 58 9.88 3.94 -7.62
C TYR A 58 11.11 4.86 -7.58
N GLN A 59 12.19 4.33 -7.02
CA GLN A 59 13.55 4.79 -7.29
C GLN A 59 14.38 3.64 -7.86
N ALA A 60 15.52 3.93 -8.47
CA ALA A 60 16.39 2.88 -9.02
C ALA A 60 16.68 1.79 -7.97
N GLY A 61 16.29 0.55 -8.26
CA GLY A 61 16.49 -0.60 -7.38
C GLY A 61 15.49 -0.76 -6.22
N HIS A 62 14.48 0.11 -6.09
CA HIS A 62 13.47 -0.04 -5.03
C HIS A 62 12.08 0.47 -5.45
N SER A 63 11.06 -0.32 -5.18
CA SER A 63 9.64 0.01 -5.41
C SER A 63 8.84 0.01 -4.11
N ILE A 64 7.86 0.90 -4.01
CA ILE A 64 6.93 0.98 -2.89
C ILE A 64 5.50 0.91 -3.44
N GLU A 65 4.67 0.09 -2.79
CA GLU A 65 3.22 0.04 -2.98
C GLU A 65 2.51 0.51 -1.70
N VAL A 66 1.45 1.28 -1.84
CA VAL A 66 0.61 1.75 -0.75
C VAL A 66 -0.71 0.98 -0.74
N LYS A 67 -1.14 0.55 0.44
CA LYS A 67 -2.41 -0.16 0.63
C LYS A 67 -3.20 0.46 1.78
N ASN A 68 -4.46 0.79 1.52
CA ASN A 68 -5.39 1.28 2.55
C ASN A 68 -6.60 0.34 2.65
N TYR A 69 -6.40 -0.90 3.10
CA TYR A 69 -7.49 -1.89 3.28
C TYR A 69 -8.12 -1.79 4.67
N LYS A 70 -9.39 -2.19 4.81
CA LYS A 70 -10.04 -2.30 6.12
C LYS A 70 -9.63 -3.59 6.81
N VAL A 71 -8.45 -3.59 7.42
CA VAL A 71 -7.85 -4.78 8.04
C VAL A 71 -8.62 -5.27 9.26
N THR A 72 -9.57 -4.52 9.80
CA THR A 72 -10.51 -5.00 10.83
C THR A 72 -11.54 -6.00 10.30
N THR A 73 -11.66 -6.20 8.99
CA THR A 73 -12.59 -7.16 8.38
C THR A 73 -11.82 -8.32 7.73
N ILE A 74 -12.19 -9.57 8.06
CA ILE A 74 -11.45 -10.76 7.60
C ILE A 74 -11.54 -10.91 6.07
N SER A 75 -12.71 -11.21 5.53
CA SER A 75 -12.86 -11.64 4.13
C SER A 75 -12.78 -10.49 3.11
N ARG A 76 -13.37 -9.32 3.41
CA ARG A 76 -13.33 -8.14 2.51
C ARG A 76 -12.08 -7.27 2.69
N GLY A 77 -11.37 -7.42 3.80
CA GLY A 77 -10.19 -6.63 4.15
C GLY A 77 -8.92 -7.45 4.07
N ARG A 78 -8.63 -8.23 5.13
CA ARG A 78 -7.37 -8.98 5.32
C ARG A 78 -7.09 -9.94 4.17
N SER A 79 -8.02 -10.84 3.85
CA SER A 79 -7.80 -11.85 2.81
C SER A 79 -7.58 -11.23 1.42
N ARG A 80 -8.28 -10.14 1.10
CA ARG A 80 -8.09 -9.41 -0.16
C ARG A 80 -6.75 -8.67 -0.18
N LEU A 81 -6.37 -8.02 0.91
CA LEU A 81 -5.08 -7.37 1.06
C LEU A 81 -3.95 -8.37 0.82
N VAL A 82 -3.94 -9.49 1.56
CA VAL A 82 -2.93 -10.55 1.44
C VAL A 82 -2.83 -11.04 0.00
N ASN A 83 -3.96 -11.40 -0.62
CA ASN A 83 -3.95 -11.94 -1.98
C ASN A 83 -3.50 -10.92 -3.03
N ASN A 84 -3.92 -9.66 -2.91
CA ASN A 84 -3.54 -8.62 -3.86
C ASN A 84 -2.06 -8.26 -3.75
N VAL A 85 -1.56 -8.08 -2.52
CA VAL A 85 -0.14 -7.82 -2.28
C VAL A 85 0.72 -8.97 -2.80
N SER A 86 0.37 -10.21 -2.46
CA SER A 86 1.15 -11.38 -2.88
C SER A 86 1.27 -11.48 -4.40
N LYS A 87 0.13 -11.35 -5.12
CA LYS A 87 0.10 -11.37 -6.59
C LYS A 87 0.92 -10.24 -7.20
N GLN A 88 0.85 -9.03 -6.64
CA GLN A 88 1.61 -7.89 -7.15
C GLN A 88 3.11 -8.10 -6.95
N VAL A 89 3.53 -8.54 -5.77
CA VAL A 89 4.94 -8.81 -5.44
C VAL A 89 5.51 -9.88 -6.37
N GLU A 90 4.81 -11.00 -6.52
CA GLU A 90 5.23 -12.10 -7.39
C GLU A 90 5.34 -11.66 -8.85
N LYS A 91 4.34 -10.94 -9.37
CA LYS A 91 4.39 -10.41 -10.74
C LYS A 91 5.59 -9.49 -10.96
N ARG A 92 5.88 -8.65 -9.96
CA ARG A 92 6.96 -7.65 -10.02
C ARG A 92 8.36 -8.24 -9.94
N VAL A 93 8.53 -9.48 -9.47
CA VAL A 93 9.80 -10.21 -9.59
C VAL A 93 10.25 -10.28 -11.05
N ASN A 94 9.30 -10.41 -11.99
CA ASN A 94 9.59 -10.51 -13.43
C ASN A 94 9.44 -9.18 -14.17
N ASP A 95 8.50 -8.32 -13.74
CA ASP A 95 8.26 -7.07 -14.46
C ASP A 95 9.29 -5.98 -14.16
N LEU A 96 9.73 -5.86 -12.91
CA LEU A 96 10.64 -4.80 -12.48
C LEU A 96 12.09 -5.15 -12.89
N PRO A 97 12.99 -4.15 -12.95
CA PRO A 97 14.41 -4.42 -13.17
C PRO A 97 14.92 -5.43 -12.14
N LYS A 98 15.85 -6.29 -12.56
CA LYS A 98 16.44 -7.32 -11.71
C LYS A 98 16.95 -6.72 -10.40
N ASP A 99 16.80 -7.47 -9.31
CA ASP A 99 17.23 -7.11 -7.95
C ASP A 99 16.51 -5.88 -7.37
N THR A 100 15.40 -5.44 -7.99
CA THR A 100 14.55 -4.39 -7.41
C THR A 100 13.93 -4.88 -6.10
N LYS A 101 14.28 -4.23 -4.99
CA LYS A 101 13.65 -4.44 -3.69
C LYS A 101 12.19 -3.97 -3.75
N GLN A 102 11.33 -4.61 -2.98
CA GLN A 102 9.90 -4.27 -2.92
C GLN A 102 9.50 -4.00 -1.49
N SER A 103 8.81 -2.89 -1.25
CA SER A 103 8.18 -2.57 0.02
C SER A 103 6.68 -2.36 -0.16
N VAL A 104 5.88 -2.73 0.84
CA VAL A 104 4.46 -2.41 0.90
C VAL A 104 4.17 -1.67 2.19
N ILE A 105 3.62 -0.47 2.06
CA ILE A 105 3.15 0.35 3.18
C ILE A 105 1.65 0.12 3.32
N ILE A 106 1.24 -0.50 4.42
CA ILE A 106 -0.15 -0.76 4.76
C ILE A 106 -0.60 0.33 5.74
N ASP A 107 -1.40 1.28 5.25
CA ASP A 107 -1.93 2.37 6.07
C ASP A 107 -3.12 1.89 6.91
N ILE A 108 -2.88 1.84 8.22
CA ILE A 108 -3.86 1.43 9.22
C ILE A 108 -4.35 2.59 10.10
N ARG A 109 -3.99 3.83 9.76
CA ARG A 109 -4.44 5.03 10.51
C ARG A 109 -5.96 5.06 10.61
N GLY A 110 -6.44 5.43 11.79
CA GLY A 110 -7.87 5.47 12.11
C GLY A 110 -8.56 4.10 12.16
N GLN A 111 -7.81 3.00 12.26
CA GLN A 111 -8.34 1.66 12.49
C GLN A 111 -7.88 1.14 13.86
N ASN A 112 -8.81 0.59 14.64
CA ASN A 112 -8.47 -0.16 15.85
C ASN A 112 -8.10 -1.59 15.46
N VAL A 113 -6.80 -1.89 15.33
CA VAL A 113 -6.26 -3.17 14.87
C VAL A 113 -5.35 -3.71 15.95
N SER A 114 -5.55 -4.98 16.34
CA SER A 114 -4.69 -5.62 17.33
C SER A 114 -3.37 -6.08 16.72
N ASP A 115 -2.33 -6.19 17.54
CA ASP A 115 -1.01 -6.67 17.10
C ASP A 115 -1.08 -8.09 16.53
N GLU A 116 -1.93 -8.97 17.10
CA GLU A 116 -2.11 -10.33 16.56
C GLU A 116 -2.67 -10.29 15.13
N THR A 117 -3.55 -9.33 14.84
CA THR A 117 -4.08 -9.14 13.48
C THR A 117 -2.97 -8.66 12.53
N LEU A 118 -2.10 -7.75 12.97
CA LEU A 118 -0.99 -7.26 12.15
C LEU A 118 0.02 -8.37 11.88
N ASP A 119 0.36 -9.15 12.89
CA ASP A 119 1.23 -10.32 12.80
C ASP A 119 0.67 -11.38 11.85
N GLU A 120 -0.62 -11.66 11.91
CA GLU A 120 -1.27 -12.59 10.97
C GLU A 120 -1.18 -12.09 9.52
N VAL A 121 -1.44 -10.80 9.29
CA VAL A 121 -1.35 -10.22 7.94
C VAL A 121 0.09 -10.27 7.44
N TYR A 122 1.05 -9.89 8.28
CA TYR A 122 2.47 -9.95 7.97
C TYR A 122 2.90 -11.38 7.60
N LYS A 123 2.65 -12.36 8.49
CA LYS A 123 3.02 -13.77 8.28
C LYS A 123 2.45 -14.33 6.98
N LYS A 124 1.15 -14.09 6.72
CA LYS A 124 0.48 -14.58 5.51
C LYS A 124 1.04 -13.96 4.22
N ILE A 125 1.44 -12.69 4.25
CA ILE A 125 2.09 -12.06 3.10
C ILE A 125 3.49 -12.66 2.92
N MET A 126 4.30 -12.69 3.98
CA MET A 126 5.68 -13.21 3.92
C MET A 126 5.75 -14.65 3.44
N GLU A 127 4.82 -15.50 3.91
CA GLU A 127 4.68 -16.89 3.44
C GLU A 127 4.39 -16.94 1.94
N LYS A 128 3.41 -16.19 1.45
CA LYS A 128 3.02 -16.20 0.02
C LYS A 128 4.04 -15.56 -0.90
N THR A 129 4.86 -14.64 -0.39
CA THR A 129 5.89 -13.96 -1.18
C THR A 129 7.28 -14.57 -1.00
N ASN A 130 7.41 -15.66 -0.25
CA ASN A 130 8.70 -16.26 0.14
C ASN A 130 9.68 -15.23 0.71
N GLY A 131 9.16 -14.26 1.48
CA GLY A 131 9.96 -13.17 2.07
C GLY A 131 10.51 -12.12 1.11
N ASN A 132 10.11 -12.12 -0.17
CA ASN A 132 10.61 -11.17 -1.19
C ASN A 132 10.02 -9.75 -1.11
N VAL A 133 9.58 -9.31 0.07
CA VAL A 133 8.97 -8.00 0.28
C VAL A 133 9.20 -7.52 1.71
N ASP A 134 9.43 -6.22 1.88
CA ASP A 134 9.40 -5.54 3.17
C ASP A 134 7.99 -4.99 3.46
N ILE A 135 7.45 -5.24 4.64
CA ILE A 135 6.10 -4.81 5.02
C ILE A 135 6.19 -3.81 6.16
N ARG A 136 5.58 -2.63 5.98
CA ARG A 136 5.51 -1.59 7.01
C ARG A 136 4.07 -1.17 7.24
N PHE A 137 3.70 -1.00 8.51
CA PHE A 137 2.40 -0.47 8.88
C PHE A 137 2.53 1.01 9.21
N LYS A 138 1.76 1.86 8.52
CA LYS A 138 1.68 3.30 8.85
C LYS A 138 0.59 3.51 9.90
N THR A 139 0.99 4.02 11.06
CA THR A 139 0.13 4.21 12.24
C THR A 139 -0.09 5.69 12.60
N ASN A 140 0.74 6.59 12.09
CA ASN A 140 0.68 8.05 12.25
C ASN A 140 0.95 8.80 10.92
#